data_AF-A0A2J0PX74-F1
#
_entry.id   AF-A0A2J0PX74-F1
#
_cell.length_a   1.000
_cell.length_b   1.000
_cell.length_c   1.000
_cell.angle_alpha   90.00
_cell.angle_beta   90.00
_cell.angle_gamma   90.00
#
_symmetry.space_group_name_H-M   'P 1'
#
loop_
_entity.id
_entity.type
_entity.pdbx_description
1 polymer ?
#
loop_
_entity_poly.entity_id
_entity_poly.type
_entity_poly.pdbx_seq_one_letter_code
_entity_poly.pdbx_strand_id
1 'polypeptide(L)'
;MDKLYPILTQMKTSLDELEAIMIEEVNQLSRVQINPVSLQVLSDNKSQLLSSIQYYDEMRLQQEQLSALQAPYHHHSRLFTSWKLIRERVQSTKTLNAQVETLLQNHMKKNQYMQKVVDRVGHANTLYGPAGESSQAPAGRKYNISI
;
A
#
# COMPACT_ATOMS: atom_id res chain seq x y z
N MET A 1 -36.45 6.60 8.39
CA MET A 1 -35.61 7.82 8.21
C MET A 1 -34.57 7.96 9.33
N ASP A 2 -34.96 7.90 10.61
CA ASP A 2 -34.06 8.20 11.74
C ASP A 2 -32.85 7.28 11.90
N LYS A 3 -32.89 6.06 11.35
CA LYS A 3 -31.75 5.12 11.40
C LYS A 3 -30.73 5.31 10.28
N LEU A 4 -31.10 5.95 9.16
CA LEU A 4 -30.21 6.09 8.00
C LEU A 4 -29.13 7.17 8.22
N TYR A 5 -29.52 8.29 8.84
CA TYR A 5 -28.59 9.38 9.17
C TYR A 5 -27.44 8.95 10.11
N PRO A 6 -27.68 8.23 11.23
CA PRO A 6 -26.60 7.75 12.09
C PRO A 6 -25.72 6.71 11.39
N ILE A 7 -26.27 5.83 10.53
CA ILE A 7 -25.47 4.89 9.73
C ILE A 7 -24.51 5.66 8.80
N LEU A 8 -25.01 6.65 8.06
CA LEU A 8 -24.17 7.47 7.18
C LEU A 8 -23.13 8.27 7.97
N THR A 9 -23.48 8.73 9.17
CA THR A 9 -22.55 9.45 10.04
C THR A 9 -21.41 8.54 10.50
N GLN A 10 -21.72 7.32 10.94
CA GLN A 10 -20.70 6.33 11.34
C GLN A 10 -19.83 5.90 10.16
N MET A 11 -20.44 5.63 9.00
CA MET A 11 -19.71 5.33 7.77
C MET A 11 -18.73 6.47 7.40
N LYS A 12 -19.16 7.73 7.53
CA LYS A 12 -18.30 8.88 7.29
C LYS A 12 -17.14 8.92 8.29
N THR A 13 -17.39 8.72 9.59
CA THR A 13 -16.33 8.70 10.60
C THR A 13 -15.28 7.63 10.31
N SER A 14 -15.71 6.40 9.99
CA SER A 14 -14.78 5.33 9.62
C SER A 14 -14.01 5.63 8.34
N LEU A 15 -14.60 6.35 7.38
CA LEU A 15 -13.91 6.81 6.16
C LEU A 15 -12.89 7.92 6.44
N ASP A 16 -13.20 8.86 7.33
CA ASP A 16 -12.26 9.91 7.75
C ASP A 16 -11.05 9.27 8.49
N GLU A 17 -11.28 8.27 9.34
CA GLU A 17 -10.22 7.48 9.98
C GLU A 17 -9.38 6.69 8.96
N LEU A 18 -10.03 6.08 7.96
CA LEU A 18 -9.35 5.37 6.89
C LEU A 18 -8.47 6.31 6.07
N GLU A 19 -8.95 7.51 5.74
CA GLU A 19 -8.15 8.53 5.03
C GLU A 19 -6.89 8.89 5.83
N ALA A 20 -7.01 9.11 7.14
CA ALA A 20 -5.87 9.41 8.00
C ALA A 20 -4.82 8.27 8.02
N ILE A 21 -5.27 7.01 8.14
CA ILE A 21 -4.38 5.84 8.09
C ILE A 21 -3.71 5.71 6.73
N MET A 22 -4.42 5.98 5.63
CA MET A 22 -3.85 5.91 4.29
C MET A 22 -2.83 7.01 4.02
N ILE A 23 -3.01 8.21 4.57
CA ILE A 23 -2.00 9.27 4.52
C ILE A 23 -0.73 8.84 5.26
N GLU A 24 -0.89 8.22 6.44
CA GLU A 24 0.25 7.68 7.19
C GLU A 24 0.95 6.53 6.45
N GLU A 25 0.19 5.64 5.80
CA GLU A 25 0.72 4.56 4.95
C GLU A 25 1.58 5.11 3.80
N VAL A 26 1.09 6.15 3.10
CA VAL A 26 1.85 6.86 2.07
C VAL A 26 3.12 7.50 2.66
N ASN A 27 3.01 8.14 3.84
CA ASN A 27 4.16 8.76 4.50
C ASN A 27 5.24 7.71 4.81
N GLN A 28 4.87 6.59 5.43
CA GLN A 28 5.81 5.51 5.75
C GLN A 28 6.47 4.93 4.50
N LEU A 29 5.71 4.74 3.41
CA LEU A 29 6.24 4.26 2.13
C LEU A 29 7.09 5.29 1.37
N SER A 30 6.90 6.59 1.63
CA SER A 30 7.72 7.64 1.03
C SER A 30 9.13 7.73 1.64
N ARG A 31 9.33 7.13 2.82
CA ARG A 31 10.63 7.11 3.51
C ARG A 31 11.63 6.22 2.77
N VAL A 32 12.92 6.51 2.98
CA VAL A 32 14.04 5.75 2.39
C VAL A 32 14.12 4.33 2.95
N GLN A 33 13.79 4.15 4.23
CA GLN A 33 13.75 2.85 4.90
C GLN A 33 12.34 2.59 5.42
N ILE A 34 11.74 1.50 4.96
CA ILE A 34 10.41 1.07 5.38
C ILE A 34 10.53 0.34 6.72
N ASN A 35 9.67 0.69 7.67
CA ASN A 35 9.45 -0.13 8.86
C ASN A 35 8.36 -1.17 8.58
N PRO A 36 8.70 -2.46 8.38
CA PRO A 36 7.72 -3.48 8.00
C PRO A 36 6.66 -3.71 9.10
N VAL A 37 7.04 -3.56 10.38
CA VAL A 37 6.12 -3.75 11.51
C VAL A 37 5.08 -2.63 11.53
N SER A 38 5.50 -1.38 11.37
CA SER A 38 4.57 -0.24 11.31
C SER A 38 3.63 -0.35 10.11
N LEU A 39 4.14 -0.79 8.95
CA LEU A 39 3.34 -0.95 7.74
C LEU A 39 2.31 -2.08 7.89
N GLN A 40 2.69 -3.19 8.55
CA GLN A 40 1.76 -4.28 8.85
C GLN A 40 0.62 -3.82 9.75
N VAL A 41 0.92 -3.12 10.85
CA VAL A 41 -0.12 -2.57 11.74
C VAL A 41 -1.07 -1.62 11.01
N LEU A 42 -0.54 -0.75 10.13
CA LEU A 42 -1.37 0.13 9.31
C LEU A 42 -2.26 -0.66 8.35
N SER A 43 -1.74 -1.71 7.73
CA SER A 43 -2.49 -2.60 6.82
C SER A 43 -3.60 -3.38 7.56
N ASP A 44 -3.34 -3.82 8.79
CA ASP A 44 -4.32 -4.52 9.61
C ASP A 44 -5.47 -3.57 10.00
N ASN A 45 -5.13 -2.36 10.47
CA ASN A 45 -6.11 -1.32 10.79
C ASN A 45 -6.95 -0.92 9.57
N LYS A 46 -6.32 -0.78 8.41
CA LYS A 46 -6.99 -0.53 7.12
C LYS A 46 -8.01 -1.62 6.82
N SER A 47 -7.64 -2.88 6.99
CA SER A 47 -8.51 -4.04 6.73
C SER A 47 -9.72 -4.07 7.69
N GLN A 48 -9.51 -3.74 8.95
CA GLN A 48 -10.58 -3.63 9.95
C GLN A 48 -11.55 -2.50 9.61
N LEU A 49 -11.04 -1.32 9.21
CA LEU A 49 -11.88 -0.18 8.83
C LEU A 49 -12.65 -0.44 7.54
N LEU A 50 -12.04 -1.06 6.53
CA LEU A 50 -12.73 -1.46 5.31
C LEU A 50 -13.88 -2.44 5.60
N SER A 51 -13.66 -3.41 6.48
CA SER A 51 -14.71 -4.33 6.93
C SER A 51 -15.86 -3.58 7.62
N SER A 52 -15.54 -2.58 8.46
CA SER A 52 -16.53 -1.75 9.14
C SER A 52 -17.33 -0.88 8.15
N ILE A 53 -16.65 -0.29 7.16
CA ILE A 53 -17.28 0.50 6.09
C ILE A 53 -18.21 -0.38 5.25
N GLN A 54 -17.78 -1.60 4.91
CA GLN A 54 -18.62 -2.56 4.18
C GLN A 54 -19.88 -2.90 5.00
N TYR A 55 -19.74 -3.17 6.30
CA TYR A 55 -20.88 -3.41 7.18
C TYR A 55 -21.88 -2.25 7.17
N TYR A 56 -21.40 -1.00 7.28
CA TYR A 56 -22.28 0.16 7.22
C TYR A 56 -22.92 0.38 5.84
N ASP A 57 -22.25 0.03 4.75
CA ASP A 57 -22.83 0.11 3.41
C ASP A 57 -23.93 -0.95 3.21
N GLU A 58 -23.74 -2.17 3.70
CA GLU A 58 -24.78 -3.20 3.71
C GLU A 58 -26.00 -2.77 4.55
N MET A 59 -25.77 -2.23 5.75
CA MET A 59 -26.85 -1.65 6.57
C MET A 59 -27.58 -0.51 5.86
N ARG A 60 -26.84 0.36 5.15
CA ARG A 60 -27.41 1.45 4.35
C ARG A 60 -28.31 0.90 3.26
N LEU A 61 -27.85 -0.08 2.49
CA LEU A 61 -28.64 -0.72 1.41
C LEU A 61 -29.92 -1.37 1.95
N GLN A 62 -29.84 -2.08 3.08
CA GLN A 62 -31.02 -2.65 3.74
C GLN A 62 -32.03 -1.56 4.15
N GLN A 63 -31.54 -0.48 4.75
CA GLN A 63 -32.40 0.61 5.20
C GLN A 63 -33.00 1.42 4.04
N GLU A 64 -32.26 1.56 2.93
CA GLU A 64 -32.74 2.12 1.66
C GLU A 64 -33.89 1.30 1.10
N GLN A 65 -33.74 -0.02 1.05
CA GLN A 65 -34.77 -0.94 0.58
C GLN A 65 -36.04 -0.86 1.46
N LEU A 66 -35.89 -0.84 2.79
CA LEU A 66 -37.01 -0.72 3.73
C LEU A 66 -37.73 0.63 3.64
N SER A 67 -37.01 1.70 3.29
CA SER A 67 -37.55 3.05 3.25
C SER A 67 -37.96 3.49 1.83
N ALA A 68 -37.78 2.64 0.82
CA ALA A 68 -37.94 2.96 -0.61
C ALA A 68 -37.18 4.24 -1.01
N LEU A 69 -35.99 4.44 -0.44
CA LEU A 69 -35.12 5.58 -0.72
C LEU A 69 -33.88 5.09 -1.46
N GLN A 70 -33.35 5.93 -2.34
CA GLN A 70 -32.12 5.63 -3.06
C GLN A 70 -31.19 6.84 -3.02
N ALA A 71 -29.92 6.58 -2.73
CA ALA A 71 -28.85 7.55 -2.97
C ALA A 71 -28.89 8.03 -4.43
N PRO A 72 -28.75 9.34 -4.70
CA PRO A 72 -28.14 10.36 -3.84
C PRO A 72 -29.12 11.09 -2.89
N TYR A 73 -30.36 10.61 -2.69
CA TYR A 73 -31.33 11.21 -1.76
C TYR A 73 -31.73 12.67 -2.09
N HIS A 74 -32.03 12.96 -3.36
CA HIS A 74 -32.37 14.33 -3.85
C HIS A 74 -33.42 15.07 -3.01
N HIS A 75 -34.37 14.35 -2.41
CA HIS A 75 -35.46 14.92 -1.62
C HIS A 75 -35.07 15.25 -0.16
N HIS A 76 -33.86 14.87 0.29
CA HIS A 76 -33.40 15.02 1.66
C HIS A 76 -32.04 15.71 1.70
N SER A 77 -32.03 17.04 1.87
CA SER A 77 -30.80 17.86 1.80
C SER A 77 -29.69 17.41 2.76
N ARG A 78 -30.04 17.00 3.99
CA ARG A 78 -29.08 16.50 4.99
C ARG A 78 -28.43 15.19 4.54
N LEU A 79 -29.22 14.23 4.05
CA LEU A 79 -28.72 12.94 3.57
C LEU A 79 -27.89 13.10 2.28
N PHE A 80 -28.36 13.96 1.37
CA PHE A 80 -27.63 14.31 0.14
C PHE A 80 -26.24 14.89 0.46
N THR A 81 -26.16 15.83 1.41
CA THR A 81 -24.89 16.45 1.82
C THR A 81 -23.94 15.42 2.43
N SER A 82 -24.42 14.59 3.36
CA SER A 82 -23.61 13.52 3.96
C SER A 82 -23.12 12.53 2.91
N TRP A 83 -23.98 12.13 1.97
CA TRP A 83 -23.60 11.22 0.89
C TRP A 83 -22.56 11.81 -0.06
N LYS A 84 -22.67 13.10 -0.37
CA LYS A 84 -21.68 13.82 -1.17
C LYS A 84 -20.30 13.80 -0.49
N LEU A 85 -20.23 14.09 0.80
CA LEU A 85 -18.99 14.03 1.57
C LEU A 85 -18.39 12.62 1.60
N ILE A 86 -19.21 11.59 1.81
CA ILE A 86 -18.78 10.18 1.75
C ILE A 86 -18.16 9.87 0.37
N ARG A 87 -18.80 10.29 -0.71
CA ARG A 87 -18.30 10.09 -2.09
C ARG A 87 -16.97 10.79 -2.32
N GLU A 88 -16.82 12.03 -1.84
CA GLU A 88 -15.57 12.78 -1.92
C GLU A 88 -14.44 12.06 -1.16
N ARG A 89 -14.73 11.55 0.05
CA ARG A 89 -13.77 10.76 0.84
C ARG A 89 -13.36 9.48 0.14
N VAL A 90 -14.31 8.68 -0.35
CA VAL A 90 -14.01 7.46 -1.11
C VAL A 90 -13.13 7.75 -2.32
N GLN A 91 -13.36 8.86 -3.02
CA GLN A 91 -12.53 9.24 -4.16
C GLN A 91 -11.09 9.61 -3.72
N SER A 92 -10.95 10.36 -2.63
CA SER A 92 -9.64 10.69 -2.02
C SER A 92 -8.87 9.43 -1.61
N THR A 93 -9.53 8.54 -0.85
CA THR A 93 -9.01 7.23 -0.44
C THR A 93 -8.54 6.40 -1.63
N LYS A 94 -9.31 6.37 -2.73
CA LYS A 94 -8.93 5.66 -3.96
C LYS A 94 -7.67 6.24 -4.61
N THR A 95 -7.54 7.57 -4.63
CA THR A 95 -6.33 8.23 -5.13
C THR A 95 -5.11 7.93 -4.26
N LEU A 96 -5.25 7.97 -2.93
CA LEU A 96 -4.18 7.57 -2.01
C LEU A 96 -3.79 6.10 -2.21
N ASN A 97 -4.75 5.20 -2.46
CA ASN A 97 -4.46 3.78 -2.69
C ASN A 97 -3.60 3.57 -3.95
N ALA A 98 -3.88 4.31 -5.03
CA ALA A 98 -3.08 4.26 -6.25
C ALA A 98 -1.65 4.78 -6.02
N GLN A 99 -1.47 5.77 -5.14
CA GLN A 99 -0.14 6.25 -4.74
C GLN A 99 0.62 5.18 -3.94
N VAL A 100 -0.03 4.55 -2.96
CA VAL A 100 0.53 3.43 -2.17
C VAL A 100 1.01 2.31 -3.11
N GLU A 101 0.18 1.91 -4.06
CA GLU A 101 0.52 0.89 -5.06
C GLU A 101 1.79 1.28 -5.85
N THR A 102 1.85 2.51 -6.35
CA THR A 102 3.00 3.01 -7.11
C THR A 102 4.29 3.00 -6.28
N LEU A 103 4.21 3.43 -5.01
CA LEU A 103 5.35 3.42 -4.10
C LEU A 103 5.84 1.99 -3.80
N LEU A 104 4.92 1.07 -3.52
CA LEU A 104 5.24 -0.34 -3.29
C LEU A 104 5.93 -0.97 -4.51
N GLN A 105 5.40 -0.74 -5.72
CA GLN A 105 6.03 -1.24 -6.95
C GLN A 105 7.45 -0.69 -7.14
N ASN A 106 7.68 0.59 -6.83
CA ASN A 106 9.02 1.18 -6.88
C ASN A 106 9.99 0.54 -5.88
N HIS A 107 9.53 0.27 -4.66
CA HIS A 107 10.33 -0.43 -3.64
C HIS A 107 10.64 -1.87 -4.05
N MET A 108 9.66 -2.60 -4.59
CA MET A 108 9.88 -3.95 -5.11
C MET A 108 10.92 -3.97 -6.24
N LYS A 109 10.85 -3.02 -7.19
CA LYS A 109 11.84 -2.89 -8.27
C LYS A 109 13.25 -2.60 -7.74
N LYS A 110 13.38 -1.69 -6.76
CA LYS A 110 14.67 -1.38 -6.11
C LYS A 110 15.24 -2.59 -5.38
N ASN A 111 14.42 -3.31 -4.62
CA ASN A 111 14.83 -4.53 -3.91
C ASN A 111 15.29 -5.62 -4.88
N GLN A 112 14.56 -5.85 -5.97
CA GLN A 112 14.97 -6.81 -7.01
C GLN A 112 16.28 -6.42 -7.69
N TYR A 113 16.49 -5.12 -7.95
CA TYR A 113 17.76 -4.64 -8.50
C TYR A 113 18.92 -4.84 -7.51
N MET A 114 18.72 -4.51 -6.24
CA MET A 114 19.72 -4.73 -5.19
C MET A 114 20.06 -6.22 -5.04
N GLN A 115 19.07 -7.11 -5.03
CA GLN A 115 19.29 -8.56 -5.03
C GLN A 115 20.17 -8.99 -6.21
N LYS A 116 19.84 -8.57 -7.44
CA LYS A 116 20.66 -8.89 -8.62
C LYS A 116 22.09 -8.35 -8.54
N VAL A 117 22.31 -7.19 -7.95
CA VAL A 117 23.65 -6.63 -7.73
C VAL A 117 24.40 -7.44 -6.67
N VAL A 118 23.76 -7.76 -5.55
CA VAL A 118 24.33 -8.59 -4.48
C VAL A 118 24.68 -9.98 -5.00
N ASP A 119 23.81 -10.62 -5.77
CA ASP A 119 24.08 -11.92 -6.40
C ASP A 119 25.28 -11.84 -7.34
N ARG A 120 25.34 -10.81 -8.19
CA ARG A 120 26.48 -10.59 -9.11
C ARG A 120 27.79 -10.36 -8.36
N VAL A 121 27.78 -9.58 -7.28
CA VAL A 121 28.98 -9.31 -6.47
C VAL A 121 29.37 -10.52 -5.63
N GLY A 122 28.40 -11.25 -5.06
CA GLY A 122 28.62 -12.48 -4.31
C GLY A 122 29.25 -13.59 -5.16
N HIS A 123 28.84 -13.69 -6.43
CA HIS A 123 29.46 -14.61 -7.40
C HIS A 123 30.82 -14.12 -7.93
N ALA A 124 31.06 -12.80 -8.00
CA ALA A 124 32.34 -12.25 -8.42
C ALA A 124 33.41 -12.28 -7.31
N ASN A 125 33.00 -12.37 -6.03
CA ASN A 125 33.92 -12.29 -4.89
C ASN A 125 34.36 -13.65 -4.32
N THR A 126 34.04 -14.76 -5.00
CA THR A 126 34.72 -16.05 -4.81
C THR A 126 36.14 -16.00 -5.40
N LEU A 127 37.00 -15.17 -4.79
CA LEU A 127 38.46 -15.23 -4.97
C LEU A 127 39.05 -16.53 -4.40
N TYR A 128 38.31 -17.18 -3.49
CA TYR A 128 38.66 -18.45 -2.87
C TYR A 128 37.50 -19.45 -3.01
N GLY A 129 37.82 -20.66 -3.49
CA GLY A 129 36.88 -21.78 -3.44
C GLY A 129 36.60 -22.23 -2.01
N PRO A 130 35.57 -23.06 -1.78
CA PRO A 130 35.24 -23.62 -0.45
C PRO A 130 36.37 -24.47 0.16
N ALA A 131 37.39 -24.85 -0.62
CA ALA A 131 38.61 -25.52 -0.17
C ALA A 131 39.81 -24.56 0.06
N GLY A 132 39.63 -23.23 -0.07
CA GLY A 132 40.72 -22.25 0.07
C GLY A 132 41.63 -22.13 -1.16
N GLU A 133 41.23 -22.67 -2.31
CA GLU A 133 41.99 -22.55 -3.55
C GLU A 133 41.75 -21.18 -4.19
N SER A 134 42.83 -20.41 -4.42
CA SER A 134 42.76 -19.19 -5.19
C SER A 134 42.58 -19.53 -6.68
N SER A 135 41.58 -18.93 -7.33
CA SER A 135 41.47 -19.04 -8.79
C SER A 135 42.72 -18.40 -9.40
N GLN A 136 43.56 -19.23 -10.05
CA GLN A 136 44.74 -18.77 -10.76
C GLN A 136 44.35 -17.62 -11.69
N ALA A 137 45.01 -16.47 -11.50
CA ALA A 137 44.98 -15.38 -12.45
C ALA A 137 45.26 -15.92 -13.86
N PRO A 138 44.63 -15.39 -14.92
CA PRO A 138 44.90 -15.85 -16.28
C PRO A 138 46.39 -15.70 -16.53
N ALA A 139 47.04 -16.83 -16.84
CA ALA A 139 48.48 -16.94 -17.02
C ALA A 139 48.98 -15.80 -17.92
N GLY A 140 49.66 -14.82 -17.31
CA GLY A 140 50.37 -13.78 -18.04
C GLY A 140 51.31 -14.45 -19.01
N ARG A 141 51.16 -14.14 -20.30
CA ARG A 141 52.04 -14.62 -21.37
C ARG A 141 53.48 -14.31 -20.97
N LYS A 142 54.24 -15.35 -20.66
CA LYS A 142 55.68 -15.27 -20.45
C LYS A 142 56.30 -14.88 -21.78
N TYR A 143 56.65 -13.60 -21.97
CA TYR A 143 57.52 -13.19 -23.06
C TYR A 143 58.94 -13.61 -22.67
N ASN A 144 59.42 -14.68 -23.30
CA ASN A 144 60.79 -15.12 -23.15
C ASN A 144 61.66 -14.25 -24.07
N ILE A 145 62.31 -13.24 -23.51
CA ILE A 145 63.33 -12.45 -24.21
C ILE A 145 64.67 -13.07 -23.88
N SER A 146 65.25 -13.78 -24.84
CA SER A 146 66.64 -14.23 -24.78
C SER A 146 67.55 -13.06 -25.15
N ILE A 147 68.54 -12.79 -24.30
CA ILE A 147 69.64 -11.84 -24.54
C ILE A 147 70.76 -12.59 -25.26
#